data_AF-A0A1Y0XY46-F1
#
_entry.id   AF-A0A1Y0XY46-F1
#
_cell.length_a   1.000
_cell.length_b   1.000
_cell.length_c   1.000
_cell.angle_alpha   90.00
_cell.angle_beta   90.00
_cell.angle_gamma   90.00
#
_symmetry.space_group_name_H-M   'P 1'
#
loop_
_entity.id
_entity.type
_entity.pdbx_description
1 polymer ?
#
loop_
_entity_poly.entity_id
_entity_poly.type
_entity_poly.pdbx_seq_one_letter_code
_entity_poly.pdbx_strand_id
1 'polypeptide(L)'
;MSQPKESALVAQALQSILEKSGQNCVTLPWADVYAIADRKRWTDKAHEDVRDELHDRGTTIGYGKHFVIVAKDENFAPLKGVSA
;
A
#
# COMPACT_ATOMS: atom_id res chain seq x y z
N MET A 1 -8.77 15.71 18.23
CA MET A 1 -7.96 14.61 17.66
C MET A 1 -8.70 14.12 16.43
N SER A 2 -8.01 14.07 15.29
CA SER A 2 -8.62 13.72 14.01
C SER A 2 -8.91 12.20 13.99
N GLN A 3 -10.06 11.79 13.44
CA GLN A 3 -10.46 10.39 13.44
C GLN A 3 -9.66 9.62 12.38
N PRO A 4 -9.21 8.39 12.67
CA PRO A 4 -8.59 7.51 11.70
C PRO A 4 -9.43 7.38 10.42
N LYS A 5 -8.82 7.53 9.24
CA LYS A 5 -9.55 7.29 7.97
C LYS A 5 -9.95 5.83 7.84
N GLU A 6 -11.08 5.60 7.17
CA GLU A 6 -11.53 4.26 6.79
C GLU A 6 -10.55 3.58 5.81
N SER A 7 -10.46 2.26 5.87
CA SER A 7 -9.49 1.47 5.08
C SER A 7 -9.64 1.71 3.58
N ALA A 8 -10.87 1.84 3.08
CA ALA A 8 -11.16 2.16 1.67
C ALA A 8 -10.56 3.51 1.22
N LEU A 9 -10.62 4.54 2.07
CA LEU A 9 -10.05 5.86 1.77
C LEU A 9 -8.52 5.83 1.80
N VAL A 10 -7.94 5.05 2.70
CA VAL A 10 -6.49 4.84 2.76
C VAL A 10 -6.02 4.11 1.51
N ALA A 11 -6.68 3.02 1.13
CA ALA A 11 -6.40 2.25 -0.08
C ALA A 11 -6.48 3.14 -1.34
N GLN A 12 -7.55 3.94 -1.47
CA GLN A 12 -7.71 4.88 -2.58
C GLN A 12 -6.56 5.90 -2.65
N ALA A 13 -6.12 6.44 -1.51
CA ALA A 13 -5.02 7.39 -1.47
C ALA A 13 -3.68 6.74 -1.87
N LEU A 14 -3.41 5.53 -1.40
CA LEU A 14 -2.20 4.77 -1.74
C LEU A 14 -2.18 4.40 -3.23
N GLN A 15 -3.30 3.93 -3.77
CA GLN A 15 -3.45 3.67 -5.22
C GLN A 15 -3.22 4.95 -6.03
N SER A 16 -3.81 6.07 -5.61
CA SER A 16 -3.62 7.36 -6.31
C SER A 16 -2.15 7.80 -6.35
N ILE A 17 -1.37 7.52 -5.29
CA ILE A 17 0.06 7.81 -5.26
C ILE A 17 0.80 6.94 -6.28
N LEU A 18 0.51 5.63 -6.30
CA LEU A 18 1.10 4.71 -7.27
C LEU A 18 0.80 5.15 -8.71
N GLU A 19 -0.45 5.45 -9.02
CA GLU A 19 -0.87 5.91 -10.35
C GLU A 19 -0.18 7.21 -10.77
N LYS A 20 -0.15 8.20 -9.88
CA LYS A 20 0.52 9.49 -10.14
C LYS A 20 2.03 9.37 -10.32
N SER A 21 2.65 8.34 -9.72
CA SER A 21 4.07 8.09 -9.90
C SER A 21 4.44 7.62 -11.31
N GLY A 22 3.48 7.04 -12.05
CA GLY A 22 3.71 6.38 -13.34
C GLY A 22 4.52 5.08 -13.25
N GLN A 23 4.89 4.63 -12.04
CA GLN A 23 5.66 3.42 -11.81
C GLN A 23 4.73 2.21 -11.54
N ASN A 24 5.29 1.01 -11.62
CA ASN A 24 4.56 -0.21 -11.23
C ASN A 24 4.64 -0.48 -9.72
N CYS A 25 5.53 0.20 -9.01
CA CYS A 25 5.77 0.03 -7.58
C CYS A 25 6.28 1.33 -6.98
N VAL A 26 5.80 1.68 -5.79
CA VAL A 26 6.31 2.78 -4.98
C VAL A 26 6.66 2.27 -3.59
N THR A 27 7.71 2.85 -3.00
CA THR A 27 8.10 2.59 -1.62
C THR A 27 7.87 3.85 -0.81
N LEU A 28 7.14 3.74 0.30
CA LEU A 28 6.77 4.83 1.18
C LEU A 28 7.36 4.61 2.58
N PRO A 29 7.90 5.64 3.24
CA PRO A 29 8.22 5.55 4.65
C PRO A 29 6.92 5.49 5.48
N TRP A 30 6.97 4.83 6.64
CA TRP A 30 5.82 4.73 7.54
C TRP A 30 5.23 6.09 7.95
N ALA A 31 6.06 7.13 8.07
CA ALA A 31 5.61 8.47 8.41
C ALA A 31 4.56 9.01 7.42
N ASP A 32 4.76 8.78 6.12
CA ASP A 32 3.83 9.21 5.07
C ASP A 32 2.55 8.37 5.12
N VAL A 33 2.67 7.06 5.34
CA VAL A 33 1.51 6.15 5.47
C VAL A 33 0.65 6.52 6.67
N TYR A 34 1.27 6.88 7.80
CA TYR A 34 0.59 7.37 8.99
C TYR A 34 -0.13 8.70 8.76
N ALA A 35 0.51 9.62 8.03
CA ALA A 35 -0.12 10.87 7.64
C ALA A 35 -1.32 10.64 6.69
N ILE A 36 -1.19 9.72 5.72
CA ILE A 36 -2.28 9.36 4.80
C ILE A 36 -3.48 8.79 5.58
N ALA A 37 -3.22 7.89 6.52
CA ALA A 37 -4.25 7.19 7.28
C ALA A 37 -4.83 8.00 8.45
N ASP A 38 -4.21 9.13 8.79
CA ASP A 38 -4.51 9.92 9.99
C ASP A 38 -4.42 9.05 11.27
N ARG A 39 -3.36 8.23 11.35
CA ARG A 39 -3.16 7.22 12.40
C ARG A 39 -1.73 7.24 12.90
N LYS A 40 -1.53 7.14 14.22
CA LYS A 40 -0.18 7.05 14.82
C LYS A 40 0.45 5.66 14.68
N ARG A 41 -0.38 4.62 14.63
CA ARG A 41 0.02 3.20 14.50
C ARG A 41 -1.13 2.44 13.84
N TRP A 42 -0.79 1.33 13.21
CA TRP A 42 -1.75 0.40 12.63
C TRP A 42 -1.82 -0.87 13.49
N THR A 43 -3.02 -1.41 13.62
CA THR A 43 -3.25 -2.75 14.16
C THR A 43 -3.13 -3.77 13.04
N ASP A 44 -2.96 -5.04 13.38
CA ASP A 44 -2.94 -6.12 12.37
C ASP A 44 -4.22 -6.13 11.54
N LYS A 45 -5.38 -5.92 12.18
CA LYS A 45 -6.65 -5.76 11.48
C LYS A 45 -6.64 -4.58 10.48
N ALA A 46 -6.05 -3.44 10.84
CA ALA A 46 -5.98 -2.32 9.92
C ALA A 46 -5.07 -2.62 8.70
N HIS A 47 -4.02 -3.42 8.90
CA HIS A 47 -3.19 -3.90 7.78
C HIS A 47 -3.99 -4.81 6.85
N GLU A 48 -4.75 -5.76 7.41
CA GLU A 48 -5.60 -6.67 6.63
C GLU A 48 -6.68 -5.91 5.86
N ASP A 49 -7.45 -5.06 6.56
CA ASP A 49 -8.56 -4.33 5.93
C ASP A 49 -8.08 -3.44 4.76
N VAL A 50 -6.91 -2.80 4.87
CA VAL A 50 -6.35 -2.00 3.76
C VAL A 50 -5.78 -2.87 2.65
N ARG A 51 -5.21 -4.03 2.99
CA ARG A 51 -4.72 -4.98 1.98
C ARG A 51 -5.87 -5.49 1.13
N ASP A 52 -6.98 -5.89 1.75
CA ASP A 52 -8.15 -6.40 1.05
C ASP A 52 -8.72 -5.33 0.11
N GLU A 53 -8.89 -4.10 0.61
CA GLU A 53 -9.33 -2.95 -0.18
C GLU A 53 -8.42 -2.61 -1.37
N LEU A 54 -7.10 -2.82 -1.25
CA LEU A 54 -6.16 -2.61 -2.35
C LEU A 54 -6.23 -3.76 -3.36
N HIS A 55 -6.37 -4.99 -2.89
CA HIS A 55 -6.44 -6.17 -3.74
C HIS A 55 -7.65 -6.14 -4.66
N ASP A 56 -8.81 -5.72 -4.15
CA ASP A 56 -10.03 -5.50 -4.94
C ASP A 56 -9.84 -4.43 -6.04
N ARG A 57 -8.79 -3.60 -5.95
CA ARG A 57 -8.43 -2.56 -6.91
C ARG A 57 -7.27 -2.94 -7.82
N GLY A 58 -6.83 -4.21 -7.80
CA GLY A 58 -5.68 -4.68 -8.59
C GLY A 58 -4.34 -4.10 -8.14
N THR A 59 -4.23 -3.74 -6.85
CA THR A 59 -3.01 -3.21 -6.23
C THR A 59 -2.67 -4.09 -5.02
N THR A 60 -1.39 -4.30 -4.77
CA THR A 60 -0.91 -5.03 -3.59
C THR A 60 -0.10 -4.14 -2.67
N ILE A 61 -0.03 -4.52 -1.39
CA ILE A 61 0.70 -3.81 -0.35
C ILE A 61 1.57 -4.75 0.49
N GLY A 62 2.83 -4.38 0.67
CA GLY A 62 3.81 -5.07 1.50
C GLY A 62 4.26 -4.20 2.67
N TYR A 63 4.26 -4.76 3.89
CA TYR A 63 4.67 -4.05 5.10
C TYR A 63 6.06 -4.51 5.54
N GLY A 64 7.06 -3.65 5.35
CA GLY A 64 8.40 -3.83 5.90
C GLY A 64 8.55 -3.15 7.27
N LYS A 65 9.65 -3.44 7.96
CA LYS A 65 9.95 -2.82 9.26
C LYS A 65 10.12 -1.28 9.17
N HIS A 66 10.61 -0.80 8.03
CA HIS A 66 10.97 0.62 7.85
C HIS A 66 10.25 1.29 6.68
N PHE A 67 9.54 0.51 5.86
CA PHE A 67 8.90 0.98 4.66
C PHE A 67 7.62 0.20 4.38
N VAL A 68 6.79 0.76 3.52
CA VAL A 68 5.62 0.12 2.92
C VAL A 68 5.79 0.15 1.41
N ILE A 69 5.57 -0.98 0.75
CA ILE A 69 5.55 -1.07 -0.71
C ILE A 69 4.11 -1.11 -1.16
N VAL A 70 3.77 -0.32 -2.18
CA VAL A 70 2.49 -0.39 -2.89
C VAL A 70 2.81 -0.63 -4.36
N ALA A 71 2.24 -1.68 -4.95
CA ALA A 71 2.57 -2.10 -6.31
C ALA A 71 1.33 -2.55 -7.08
N LYS A 72 1.36 -2.44 -8.41
CA LYS A 72 0.33 -3.03 -9.26
C LYS A 72 0.36 -4.55 -9.11
N ASP A 73 -0.81 -5.15 -9.00
CA ASP A 73 -0.97 -6.61 -8.94
C ASP A 73 -1.00 -7.24 -10.35
N GLU A 74 -1.14 -6.43 -11.39
CA GLU A 74 -1.06 -6.85 -12.79
C GLU A 74 0.37 -6.80 -13.35
N ASN A 75 0.68 -7.71 -14.27
CA ASN A 75 1.96 -7.75 -15.01
C ASN A 75 3.23 -7.85 -14.15
N PHE A 76 3.13 -8.33 -12.90
CA PHE A 76 4.29 -8.74 -12.10
C PHE A 76 4.81 -10.08 -12.62
N ALA A 77 5.25 -10.12 -13.89
CA ALA A 77 5.88 -11.28 -14.47
C ALA A 77 7.11 -11.63 -13.61
N PRO A 78 7.30 -12.90 -13.20
CA PRO A 78 8.57 -13.29 -12.60
C PRO A 78 9.68 -12.87 -13.56
N LEU A 79 10.68 -12.15 -13.04
CA LEU A 79 11.83 -11.73 -13.83
C LEU A 79 12.34 -12.95 -14.61
N LYS A 80 12.35 -12.86 -15.95
CA LYS A 80 12.99 -13.86 -16.80
C LYS A 80 14.45 -13.99 -16.33
N GLY A 81 14.77 -15.08 -15.63
CA GLY A 81 16.13 -15.37 -15.20
C GLY A 81 16.36 -15.61 -13.70
N VAL A 82 15.32 -15.61 -12.85
CA VAL A 82 15.48 -16.19 -11.50
C VAL A 82 15.53 -17.71 -11.64
N SER A 83 16.71 -18.21 -12.00
CA SER A 83 17.06 -19.62 -11.86
C SER A 83 17.16 -19.87 -10.35
N ALA A 84 16.37 -20.82 -9.84
CA ALA A 84 16.45 -21.29 -8.46
C ALA A 84 17.82 -21.90 -8.16
#